data_AF-A0A257IZB4-F1
#
_entry.id   AF-A0A257IZB4-F1
#
_cell.length_a   1.000
_cell.length_b   1.000
_cell.length_c   1.000
_cell.angle_alpha   90.00
_cell.angle_beta   90.00
_cell.angle_gamma   90.00
#
_symmetry.space_group_name_H-M   'P 1'
#
loop_
_entity.id
_entity.type
_entity.pdbx_description
1 polymer ?
#
loop_
_entity_poly.entity_id
_entity_poly.type
_entity_poly.pdbx_seq_one_letter_code
_entity_poly.pdbx_strand_id
1 'polypeptide(L)'
;MRNSIEKDGYKLLFGILTFFGIVLAIVSTLLYIDLRGFAPKTLSVSSSLLFLLIGVTLWLRTEYLKLYNINQYQTKRIPMWFSAGAFILVGIFLLV
;
A
#
# COMPACT_ATOMS: atom_id res chain seq x y z
N MET A 1 -7.61 -5.81 -28.79
CA MET A 1 -8.64 -5.02 -28.06
C MET A 1 -8.92 -5.49 -26.62
N ARG A 2 -8.39 -6.64 -26.15
CA ARG A 2 -8.54 -7.09 -24.74
C ARG A 2 -7.77 -6.24 -23.69
N ASN A 3 -6.76 -5.49 -24.14
CA ASN A 3 -5.79 -4.80 -23.28
C ASN A 3 -6.26 -3.47 -22.66
N SER A 4 -7.38 -2.88 -23.11
CA SER A 4 -7.85 -1.58 -22.59
C SER A 4 -8.75 -1.72 -21.36
N ILE A 5 -9.67 -2.70 -21.37
CA ILE A 5 -10.62 -2.95 -20.28
C ILE A 5 -9.88 -3.34 -18.99
N GLU A 6 -8.88 -4.22 -19.10
CA GLU A 6 -8.05 -4.63 -17.96
C GLU A 6 -7.23 -3.44 -17.41
N LYS A 7 -6.72 -2.57 -18.29
CA LYS A 7 -5.92 -1.38 -17.93
C LYS A 7 -6.73 -0.35 -17.13
N ASP A 8 -8.00 -0.15 -17.47
CA ASP A 8 -8.88 0.75 -16.74
C ASP A 8 -9.33 0.15 -15.41
N GLY A 9 -9.50 -1.17 -15.33
CA GLY A 9 -9.68 -1.89 -14.07
C GLY A 9 -8.50 -1.69 -13.10
N TYR A 10 -7.26 -1.76 -13.59
CA TYR A 10 -6.05 -1.48 -12.80
C TYR A 10 -5.99 -0.03 -12.30
N LYS A 11 -6.34 0.95 -13.14
CA LYS A 11 -6.39 2.36 -12.72
C LYS A 11 -7.43 2.60 -11.64
N LEU A 12 -8.61 1.99 -11.78
CA LEU A 12 -9.68 2.11 -10.80
C LEU A 12 -9.27 1.46 -9.46
N LEU A 13 -8.67 0.28 -9.51
CA LEU A 13 -8.17 -0.43 -8.33
C LEU A 13 -7.05 0.36 -7.63
N PHE A 14 -6.14 0.95 -8.40
CA PHE A 14 -5.11 1.85 -7.87
C PHE A 14 -5.72 3.11 -7.21
N GLY A 15 -6.77 3.67 -7.81
CA GLY A 15 -7.51 4.80 -7.24
C GLY A 15 -8.16 4.46 -5.90
N ILE A 16 -8.83 3.31 -5.81
CA ILE A 16 -9.44 2.81 -4.57
C ILE A 16 -8.37 2.59 -3.48
N LEU A 17 -7.26 1.92 -3.81
CA LEU A 17 -6.17 1.70 -2.87
C LEU A 17 -5.57 3.03 -2.37
N THR A 18 -5.35 3.98 -3.27
CA THR A 18 -4.82 5.31 -2.89
C THR A 18 -5.78 6.04 -1.95
N PHE A 19 -7.09 5.97 -2.22
CA PHE A 19 -8.12 6.54 -1.36
C PHE A 19 -8.08 5.93 0.05
N PHE A 20 -8.08 4.60 0.16
CA PHE A 20 -7.99 3.94 1.47
C PHE A 20 -6.68 4.25 2.19
N GLY A 21 -5.56 4.36 1.46
CA GLY A 21 -4.27 4.77 2.02
C GLY A 21 -4.31 6.17 2.64
N ILE A 22 -4.94 7.13 1.97
CA ILE A 22 -5.12 8.50 2.48
C ILE A 22 -6.01 8.50 3.75
N VAL A 23 -7.12 7.77 3.71
CA VAL A 23 -8.03 7.64 4.88
C VAL A 23 -7.29 7.03 6.07
N LEU A 24 -6.53 5.95 5.85
CA LEU A 24 -5.71 5.32 6.89
C LEU A 24 -4.62 6.25 7.43
N ALA A 25 -4.01 7.08 6.59
CA ALA A 25 -3.03 8.08 7.01
C ALA A 25 -3.65 9.15 7.92
N ILE A 26 -4.86 9.61 7.59
CA ILE A 26 -5.62 10.54 8.43
C ILE A 26 -5.95 9.88 9.77
N VAL A 27 -6.49 8.66 9.76
CA VAL A 27 -6.82 7.91 10.98
C VAL A 27 -5.57 7.70 11.85
N SER A 28 -4.44 7.29 11.26
CA SER A 28 -3.18 7.13 11.97
C SER A 28 -2.69 8.43 12.60
N THR A 29 -2.84 9.56 11.89
CA THR A 29 -2.46 10.88 12.39
C THR A 29 -3.33 11.31 13.57
N LEU A 30 -4.65 11.09 13.49
CA LEU A 30 -5.58 11.39 14.58
C LEU A 30 -5.31 10.52 15.82
N LEU A 31 -5.06 9.22 15.62
CA LEU A 31 -4.68 8.31 16.70
C LEU A 31 -3.33 8.68 17.35
N TYR A 32 -2.40 9.25 16.58
CA TYR A 32 -1.13 9.72 17.11
C TYR A 32 -1.27 10.99 17.96
N ILE A 33 -2.18 11.90 17.57
CA ILE A 33 -2.43 13.15 18.29
C ILE A 33 -3.19 12.89 19.60
N ASP A 34 -4.15 11.96 19.60
CA ASP A 34 -4.96 11.63 20.79
C ASP A 34 -4.56 10.28 21.43
N LEU A 35 -3.36 10.24 22.01
CA LEU A 35 -2.83 9.08 22.74
C LEU A 35 -3.59 8.72 24.03
N ARG A 36 -4.52 9.57 24.50
CA ARG A 36 -5.24 9.37 25.76
C ARG A 36 -6.62 8.75 25.56
N GLY A 37 -7.26 8.99 24.42
CA GLY A 37 -8.59 8.43 24.08
C GLY A 37 -8.57 7.01 23.52
N PHE A 38 -7.43 6.54 22.99
CA PHE A 38 -7.35 5.28 22.24
C PHE A 38 -6.34 4.30 22.83
N ALA A 39 -6.67 3.00 22.75
CA ALA A 39 -5.74 1.95 23.16
C ALA A 39 -4.47 1.99 22.28
N PRO A 40 -3.26 1.81 22.84
CA PRO A 40 -2.00 1.85 22.09
C PRO A 40 -1.95 0.79 20.97
N LYS A 41 -2.67 -0.33 21.14
CA LYS A 41 -2.84 -1.36 20.10
C LYS A 41 -3.59 -0.86 18.86
N THR A 42 -4.43 0.16 18.98
CA THR A 42 -5.18 0.73 17.84
C THR A 42 -4.24 1.50 16.91
N LEU A 43 -3.25 2.20 17.46
CA LEU A 43 -2.23 2.90 16.69
C LEU A 43 -1.32 1.92 15.93
N SER A 44 -0.87 0.84 16.58
CA SER A 44 0.00 -0.17 15.94
C SER A 44 -0.73 -0.92 14.82
N VAL A 45 -2.02 -1.23 15.00
CA VAL A 45 -2.85 -1.84 13.94
C VAL A 45 -3.06 -0.87 12.77
N SER A 46 -3.38 0.40 13.04
CA SER A 46 -3.63 1.38 11.98
C SER A 46 -2.37 1.65 11.13
N SER A 47 -1.22 1.85 11.79
CA SER A 47 0.06 2.06 11.11
C SER A 47 0.52 0.82 10.34
N SER A 48 0.31 -0.38 10.89
CA SER A 48 0.54 -1.66 10.22
C SER A 48 -0.28 -1.82 8.93
N LEU A 49 -1.58 -1.54 9.00
CA LEU A 49 -2.46 -1.56 7.84
C LEU A 49 -2.02 -0.54 6.78
N LEU A 50 -1.59 0.65 7.19
CA LEU A 50 -1.09 1.69 6.29
C LEU A 50 0.14 1.21 5.52
N PHE A 51 1.14 0.64 6.20
CA PHE A 51 2.34 0.10 5.54
C PHE A 51 2.03 -1.08 4.62
N LEU A 52 1.11 -1.96 5.01
CA LEU A 52 0.64 -3.04 4.15
C LEU A 52 0.00 -2.50 2.88
N LEU A 53 -0.86 -1.48 3.02
CA LEU A 53 -1.55 -0.86 1.90
C LEU A 53 -0.58 -0.17 0.94
N ILE A 54 0.43 0.53 1.46
CA ILE A 54 1.54 1.07 0.65
C ILE A 54 2.28 -0.05 -0.10
N GLY A 55 2.62 -1.15 0.59
CA GLY A 55 3.29 -2.30 0.00
C GLY A 55 2.50 -2.92 -1.15
N VAL A 56 1.20 -3.16 -0.95
CA VAL A 56 0.29 -3.70 -1.97
C VAL A 56 0.16 -2.73 -3.15
N THR A 57 0.04 -1.43 -2.89
CA THR A 57 -0.12 -0.41 -3.94
C THR A 57 1.12 -0.28 -4.82
N LEU A 58 2.32 -0.32 -4.22
CA LEU A 58 3.59 -0.34 -4.94
C LEU A 58 3.75 -1.61 -5.77
N TRP A 59 3.40 -2.77 -5.20
CA TRP A 59 3.44 -4.04 -5.91
C TRP A 59 2.50 -4.04 -7.12
N LEU A 60 1.25 -3.60 -6.94
CA LEU A 60 0.26 -3.51 -8.01
C LEU A 60 0.72 -2.58 -9.15
N ARG A 61 1.39 -1.47 -8.80
CA ARG A 61 2.02 -0.58 -9.78
C ARG A 61 3.15 -1.26 -10.56
N THR A 62 3.97 -2.09 -9.92
CA THR A 62 5.04 -2.83 -10.60
C THR A 62 4.51 -3.89 -11.56
N GLU A 63 3.45 -4.63 -11.19
CA GLU A 63 2.81 -5.60 -12.08
C GLU A 63 2.12 -4.92 -13.26
N TYR A 64 1.46 -3.78 -13.03
CA TYR A 64 0.93 -2.96 -14.11
C TYR A 64 2.03 -2.52 -15.11
N LEU A 65 3.18 -2.05 -14.60
CA LEU A 65 4.30 -1.65 -15.46
C LEU A 65 4.86 -2.85 -16.23
N LYS A 66 4.96 -4.02 -15.60
CA LYS A 66 5.43 -5.26 -16.25
C LYS A 66 4.51 -5.70 -17.40
N LEU A 67 3.21 -5.64 -17.20
CA LEU A 67 2.21 -6.10 -18.18
C LEU A 67 1.97 -5.08 -19.30
N TYR A 68 2.01 -3.78 -19.02
CA TYR A 68 1.55 -2.75 -19.96
C TYR A 68 2.63 -1.77 -20.42
N ASN A 69 3.80 -1.70 -19.76
CA ASN A 69 4.86 -0.76 -20.11
C ASN A 69 6.27 -1.27 -19.74
N ILE A 70 6.72 -2.31 -20.46
CA ILE A 70 7.99 -3.02 -20.24
C ILE A 70 9.20 -2.07 -20.21
N ASN A 71 9.22 -1.04 -21.05
CA ASN A 71 10.32 -0.07 -21.08
C ASN A 71 10.42 0.72 -19.76
N GLN A 72 9.29 1.17 -19.20
CA GLN A 72 9.27 1.81 -17.88
C GLN A 72 9.49 0.83 -16.73
N TYR A 73 9.09 -0.44 -16.88
CA TYR A 73 9.35 -1.48 -15.89
C TYR A 73 10.86 -1.68 -15.68
N GLN A 74 11.66 -1.76 -16.75
CA GLN A 74 13.11 -1.93 -16.62
C GLN A 74 13.80 -0.76 -15.91
N THR A 75 13.29 0.47 -16.06
CA THR A 75 13.85 1.67 -15.41
C THR A 75 13.35 1.88 -13.97
N LYS A 76 12.13 1.40 -13.64
CA LYS A 76 11.48 1.57 -12.34
C LYS A 76 11.24 0.23 -11.63
N ARG A 77 12.20 -0.69 -11.73
CA ARG A 77 12.20 -1.95 -11.00
C ARG A 77 12.27 -1.68 -9.50
N ILE A 78 11.11 -1.59 -8.85
CA ILE A 78 11.02 -1.81 -7.42
C ILE A 78 10.98 -3.33 -7.25
N PRO A 79 12.00 -3.97 -6.68
CA PRO A 79 12.02 -5.42 -6.66
C PRO A 79 11.06 -5.95 -5.58
N MET A 80 10.47 -7.13 -5.82
CA MET A 80 9.43 -7.75 -4.99
C MET A 80 9.77 -7.83 -3.49
N TRP A 81 11.06 -7.87 -3.14
CA TRP A 81 11.52 -7.84 -1.75
C TRP A 81 11.13 -6.58 -0.97
N PHE A 82 10.72 -5.49 -1.64
CA PHE A 82 10.40 -4.22 -0.99
C PHE A 82 8.99 -4.25 -0.40
N SER A 83 8.04 -4.88 -1.10
CA SER A 83 6.71 -5.15 -0.54
C SER A 83 6.77 -6.26 0.50
N ALA A 84 7.62 -7.28 0.30
CA ALA A 84 7.86 -8.31 1.31
C ALA A 84 8.51 -7.73 2.59
N GLY A 85 9.46 -6.81 2.45
CA GLY A 85 10.08 -6.09 3.57
C GLY A 85 9.09 -5.21 4.31
N ALA A 86 8.22 -4.49 3.60
CA ALA A 86 7.12 -3.74 4.21
C ALA A 86 6.15 -4.66 4.96
N PHE A 87 5.83 -5.84 4.41
CA PHE A 87 4.97 -6.84 5.05
C PHE A 87 5.61 -7.46 6.31
N ILE A 88 6.92 -7.73 6.29
CA ILE A 88 7.67 -8.22 7.45
C ILE A 88 7.74 -7.15 8.55
N LEU A 89 8.01 -5.89 8.19
CA LEU A 89 8.00 -4.77 9.14
C LEU A 89 6.63 -4.60 9.79
N VAL A 90 5.56 -4.70 9.00
CA VAL A 90 4.18 -4.70 9.48
C VAL A 90 3.93 -5.86 10.45
N GLY A 91 4.34 -7.07 10.10
CA GLY A 91 4.18 -8.25 10.95
C GLY A 91 4.89 -8.11 12.29
N ILE A 92 6.11 -7.55 12.30
CA ILE A 92 6.86 -7.27 13.52
C ILE A 92 6.17 -6.19 14.36
N PHE A 93 5.68 -5.12 13.74
CA PHE A 93 4.99 -4.02 14.44
C PHE A 93 3.62 -4.40 15.00
N LEU A 94 2.98 -5.44 14.48
CA LEU A 94 1.72 -6.00 14.99
C LEU A 94 1.93 -6.99 16.16
N LEU A 95 3.11 -7.64 16.23
CA LEU A 95 3.45 -8.64 17.25
C LEU A 95 4.06 -8.03 18.52
N VAL A 96 4.64 -6.82 18.42
CA VAL A 96 5.19 -6.03 19.53
C VAL A 96 4.13 -5.10 20.10
#